data_AF-A0A1G6BZX7-F1
#
_entry.id   AF-A0A1G6BZX7-F1
#
_cell.length_a   1.000
_cell.length_b   1.000
_cell.length_c   1.000
_cell.angle_alpha   90.00
_cell.angle_beta   90.00
_cell.angle_gamma   90.00
#
_symmetry.space_group_name_H-M   'P 1'
#
loop_
_entity.id
_entity.type
_entity.pdbx_description
1 polymer ?
#
loop_
_entity_poly.entity_id
_entity_poly.type
_entity_poly.pdbx_seq_one_letter_code
_entity_poly.pdbx_strand_id
1 'polypeptide(L)'
;MCYICPVTTKTLSNRTIKHDRKIKSGEFAVDNNYEEKMRTRDRLILERISKKKVVRNTLITTYGLKRNPYSGIFTNVLTLEDLFI
;
A
#
# COMPACT_ATOMS: atom_id res chain seq x y z
N MET A 1 -9.00 -38.70 -0.59
CA MET A 1 -8.46 -37.77 -1.60
C MET A 1 -8.32 -36.39 -0.97
N CYS A 2 -7.08 -35.92 -0.90
CA CYS A 2 -6.68 -34.61 -0.40
C CYS A 2 -7.25 -33.48 -1.25
N TYR A 3 -7.65 -32.37 -0.62
CA TYR A 3 -7.09 -31.05 -0.92
C TYR A 3 -7.03 -30.23 0.38
N ILE A 4 -5.89 -30.33 1.07
CA ILE A 4 -5.47 -29.32 2.04
C ILE A 4 -5.05 -28.13 1.20
N CYS A 5 -5.92 -27.14 1.03
CA CYS A 5 -5.54 -25.84 0.53
C CYS A 5 -5.28 -24.95 1.75
N PRO A 6 -4.01 -24.71 2.15
CA PRO A 6 -3.74 -23.77 3.22
C PRO A 6 -4.01 -22.36 2.69
N VAL A 7 -5.25 -21.93 2.80
CA VAL A 7 -5.59 -20.51 2.81
C VAL A 7 -4.99 -19.96 4.10
N THR A 8 -3.70 -19.61 4.07
CA THR A 8 -3.12 -18.79 5.13
C THR A 8 -3.68 -17.37 5.00
N THR A 9 -4.94 -17.19 5.39
CA THR A 9 -5.51 -15.92 5.86
C THR A 9 -4.80 -15.56 7.17
N LYS A 10 -3.54 -15.14 7.08
CA LYS A 10 -2.89 -14.44 8.19
C LYS A 10 -3.19 -12.97 8.02
N THR A 11 -4.29 -12.56 8.64
CA THR A 11 -4.50 -11.24 9.27
C THR A 11 -3.34 -10.28 9.03
N LEU A 12 -3.37 -9.58 7.89
CA LEU A 12 -2.65 -8.33 7.79
C LEU A 12 -3.47 -7.37 8.64
N SER A 13 -3.00 -7.21 9.89
CA SER A 13 -3.37 -6.15 10.82
C SER A 13 -3.91 -4.96 10.04
N ASN A 14 -5.23 -4.78 10.08
CA ASN A 14 -5.91 -3.57 9.66
C ASN A 14 -5.25 -2.39 10.38
N ARG A 15 -4.19 -1.85 9.79
CA ARG A 15 -3.67 -0.53 10.08
C ARG A 15 -3.81 0.24 8.80
N THR A 16 -5.08 0.51 8.46
CA THR A 16 -5.46 1.79 7.89
C THR A 16 -4.72 2.84 8.71
N ILE A 17 -3.63 3.38 8.15
CA ILE A 17 -3.03 4.58 8.72
C ILE A 17 -4.10 5.65 8.49
N LYS A 18 -4.99 5.83 9.48
CA LYS A 18 -5.84 7.02 9.59
C LYS A 18 -4.88 8.18 9.78
N HIS A 19 -4.37 8.71 8.68
CA HIS A 19 -3.83 10.05 8.69
C HIS A 19 -5.02 10.97 8.55
N ASP A 20 -5.39 11.59 9.66
CA ASP A 20 -6.38 12.67 9.76
C ASP A 20 -5.88 13.90 8.98
N ARG A 21 -5.85 13.81 7.65
CA ARG A 21 -5.36 14.86 6.76
C ARG A 21 -6.41 15.07 5.70
N LYS A 22 -7.18 16.14 5.88
CA LYS A 22 -7.91 16.92 4.87
C LYS A 22 -7.93 16.20 3.52
N ILE A 23 -9.07 15.58 3.20
CA ILE A 23 -9.37 15.08 1.86
C ILE A 23 -9.29 16.30 0.94
N LYS A 24 -8.10 16.57 0.41
CA LYS A 24 -7.93 17.57 -0.64
C LYS A 24 -8.66 16.98 -1.83
N SER A 25 -9.67 17.68 -2.33
CA SER A 25 -10.27 17.42 -3.62
C SER A 25 -9.17 17.57 -4.69
N GLY A 26 -8.55 16.45 -5.08
CA GLY A 26 -7.42 16.43 -6.00
C GLY A 26 -6.55 15.19 -5.88
N GLU A 27 -5.68 15.01 -6.87
CA GLU A 27 -4.73 13.88 -6.93
C GLU A 27 -3.79 13.85 -5.71
N PHE A 28 -3.51 12.66 -5.20
CA PHE A 28 -2.57 12.48 -4.11
C PHE A 28 -1.13 12.71 -4.59
N ALA A 29 -0.40 13.63 -3.96
CA ALA A 29 1.01 13.89 -4.25
C ALA A 29 1.90 13.35 -3.13
N VAL A 30 2.95 12.62 -3.50
CA VAL A 30 3.92 12.04 -2.55
C VAL A 30 5.02 13.05 -2.25
N ASP A 31 5.20 13.39 -0.98
CA ASP A 31 6.31 14.22 -0.51
C ASP A 31 7.55 13.37 -0.20
N ASN A 32 8.74 13.97 -0.25
CA ASN A 32 10.01 13.28 0.07
C ASN A 32 10.01 12.60 1.45
N ASN A 33 9.58 13.32 2.49
CA ASN A 33 9.47 12.78 3.85
C ASN A 33 8.48 11.59 3.94
N TYR A 34 7.46 11.57 3.09
CA TYR A 34 6.50 10.46 3.06
C TYR A 34 7.11 9.22 2.39
N GLU A 35 7.86 9.41 1.30
CA GLU A 35 8.60 8.35 0.61
C GLU A 35 9.64 7.70 1.53
N GLU A 36 10.41 8.50 2.26
CA GLU A 36 11.43 8.00 3.19
C GLU A 36 10.80 7.15 4.31
N LYS A 37 9.64 7.57 4.83
CA LYS A 37 8.88 6.82 5.83
C LYS A 37 8.34 5.51 5.28
N MET A 38 7.86 5.49 4.03
CA MET A 38 7.42 4.27 3.34
C MET A 38 8.59 3.30 3.18
N ARG A 39 9.70 3.77 2.62
CA ARG A 39 10.92 2.97 2.39
C ARG A 39 11.48 2.38 3.68
N THR A 40 11.48 3.15 4.76
CA THR A 40 11.90 2.67 6.08
C THR A 40 10.98 1.56 6.58
N ARG A 41 9.66 1.68 6.41
CA ARG A 41 8.69 0.65 6.79
C ARG A 41 8.87 -0.61 5.93
N ASP A 42 9.07 -0.46 4.63
CA ASP A 42 9.29 -1.59 3.72
C ASP A 42 10.51 -2.40 4.13
N ARG A 43 11.62 -1.72 4.44
CA ARG A 43 12.82 -2.38 4.97
C ARG A 43 12.53 -3.16 6.25
N LEU A 44 11.86 -2.51 7.19
CA LEU A 44 11.47 -3.11 8.48
C LEU A 44 10.49 -4.29 8.34
N ILE A 45 9.64 -4.29 7.31
CA ILE A 45 8.74 -5.41 7.01
C ILE A 45 9.53 -6.53 6.34
N LEU A 46 10.37 -6.22 5.36
CA LEU A 46 11.23 -7.17 4.66
C LEU A 46 12.14 -7.96 5.62
N GLU A 47 12.65 -7.30 6.66
CA GLU A 47 13.45 -7.95 7.71
C GLU A 47 12.64 -8.97 8.53
N ARG A 48 11.32 -8.80 8.66
CA ARG A 48 10.44 -9.63 9.50
C ARG A 48 9.68 -10.71 8.74
N ILE A 49 9.58 -10.59 7.41
CA ILE A 49 8.87 -11.57 6.57
C ILE A 49 9.85 -12.59 5.97
N SER A 50 9.34 -13.77 5.65
CA SER A 50 10.13 -14.77 4.92
C SER A 50 10.53 -14.24 3.54
N LYS A 51 11.76 -14.51 3.11
CA LYS A 51 12.33 -14.12 1.80
C LYS A 51 11.52 -14.60 0.58
N LYS A 52 10.60 -15.55 0.77
CA LYS A 52 9.68 -16.03 -0.27
C LYS A 52 8.45 -15.12 -0.48
N LYS A 53 8.26 -14.11 0.38
CA LYS A 53 7.13 -13.18 0.35
C LYS A 53 7.59 -11.83 -0.20
N VAL A 54 6.75 -11.23 -1.03
CA VAL A 54 6.97 -9.90 -1.63
C VAL A 54 6.08 -8.89 -0.93
N VAL A 55 6.65 -7.76 -0.51
CA VAL A 55 5.89 -6.59 -0.04
C VAL A 55 5.47 -5.78 -1.25
N ARG A 56 4.18 -5.46 -1.36
CA ARG A 56 3.64 -4.57 -2.40
C ARG A 56 2.93 -3.41 -1.76
N ASN A 57 3.36 -2.20 -2.08
CA ASN A 57 2.70 -0.99 -1.62
C ASN A 57 1.53 -0.68 -2.55
N THR A 58 0.32 -0.68 -2.00
CA THR A 58 -0.90 -0.37 -2.75
C THR A 58 -1.49 0.93 -2.22
N LEU A 59 -1.61 1.94 -3.08
CA LEU A 59 -2.31 3.17 -2.76
C LEU A 59 -3.79 3.00 -3.11
N ILE A 60 -4.67 3.32 -2.17
CA ILE A 60 -6.12 3.41 -2.42
C ILE A 60 -6.49 4.90 -2.34
N THR A 61 -7.04 5.43 -3.41
CA THR A 61 -7.29 6.87 -3.57
C THR A 61 -8.60 7.12 -4.31
N THR A 62 -9.23 8.26 -4.08
CA THR A 62 -10.47 8.65 -4.76
C THR A 62 -10.22 9.31 -6.10
N TYR A 63 -9.13 10.10 -6.20
CA TYR A 63 -8.83 10.96 -7.36
C TYR A 63 -7.57 10.53 -8.11
N GLY A 64 -6.95 9.41 -7.73
CA GLY A 64 -5.70 8.95 -8.33
C GLY A 64 -4.43 9.48 -7.64
N LEU A 65 -3.29 9.21 -8.29
CA LEU A 65 -1.94 9.53 -7.82
C LEU A 65 -1.27 10.49 -8.81
N LYS A 66 -0.82 11.63 -8.30
CA LYS A 66 -0.04 12.58 -9.08
C LYS A 66 1.32 11.98 -9.39
N ARG A 67 1.66 11.87 -10.68
CA ARG A 67 2.98 11.40 -11.12
C ARG A 67 4.05 12.41 -10.69
N ASN A 68 4.94 11.96 -9.82
CA ASN A 68 6.08 12.75 -9.33
C ASN A 68 7.29 11.83 -9.15
N PRO A 69 8.49 12.35 -8.85
CA PRO A 69 9.69 11.50 -8.70
C PRO A 69 9.55 10.40 -7.64
N TYR A 70 8.65 10.60 -6.67
CA TYR A 70 8.42 9.72 -5.54
C TYR A 70 7.23 8.76 -5.74
N SER A 71 6.47 8.90 -6.82
CA SER A 71 5.24 8.13 -7.04
C SER A 71 5.52 6.65 -7.29
N GLY A 72 6.76 6.31 -7.67
CA GLY A 72 7.23 4.93 -7.86
C GLY A 72 7.30 4.08 -6.59
N ILE A 73 7.06 4.67 -5.41
CA ILE A 73 6.99 3.92 -4.14
C ILE A 73 5.79 2.97 -4.07
N PHE A 74 4.74 3.25 -4.85
CA PHE A 74 3.55 2.40 -4.93
C PHE A 74 3.65 1.44 -6.11
N THR A 75 3.51 0.14 -5.83
CA THR A 75 3.45 -0.90 -6.85
C THR A 75 2.10 -0.89 -7.55
N ASN A 76 1.02 -0.64 -6.79
CA ASN A 76 -0.34 -0.63 -7.29
C ASN A 76 -1.03 0.66 -6.83
N VAL A 77 -1.90 1.20 -7.68
CA VAL A 77 -2.80 2.31 -7.35
C VAL A 77 -4.20 1.86 -7.71
N LEU A 78 -5.09 1.83 -6.71
CA LEU A 78 -6.50 1.51 -6.86
C LEU A 78 -7.30 2.78 -6.65
N THR A 79 -8.17 3.08 -7.60
CA THR A 79 -9.13 4.18 -7.49
C THR A 79 -10.45 3.70 -6.87
N LEU A 80 -11.32 4.62 -6.46
CA LEU A 80 -12.66 4.24 -6.03
C LEU A 80 -13.45 3.56 -7.16
N GLU A 81 -13.23 3.98 -8.40
CA GLU A 81 -13.87 3.36 -9.57
C GLU A 81 -13.49 1.88 -9.68
N ASP A 82 -12.25 1.51 -9.37
CA ASP A 82 -11.79 0.11 -9.36
C ASP A 82 -12.41 -0.73 -8.22
N LEU A 83 -12.94 -0.09 -7.18
CA LEU A 83 -13.45 -0.75 -5.97
C LEU A 83 -14.97 -0.98 -5.98
N PHE A 84 -15.73 -0.19 -6.74
CA PHE A 84 -17.19 -0.16 -6.70
C PHE A 84 -17.84 -0.52 -8.05
N ILE A 85 -17.22 -1.45 -8.79
CA ILE A 85 -17.84 -2.13 -9.95
C ILE A 85 -19.09 -2.90 -9.53
#